data_AF-A0AAU2QD17-F1
#
_entry.id   AF-A0AAU2QD17-F1
#
_cell.length_a   1.000
_cell.length_b   1.000
_cell.length_c   1.000
_cell.angle_alpha   90.00
_cell.angle_beta   90.00
_cell.angle_gamma   90.00
#
_symmetry.space_group_name_H-M   'P 1'
#
loop_
_entity.id
_entity.type
_entity.pdbx_description
1 polymer ?
#
loop_
_entity_poly.entity_id
_entity_poly.type
_entity_poly.pdbx_seq_one_letter_code
_entity_poly.pdbx_strand_id
1 'polypeptide(L)'
;MKQKSGARRPFPLPLRLLYLLCLLPVLALLPPSTPAATTPVRAAPSALPGGKTTFVVATAKLHNGTVYDNWTQLGWYRFDASTGQVRAETFVWRQNAPADQLRRERAGTLPDAKCSGGVGQVTRCQVMTAPGYSAQSSPQPPVQRTGGYGLRSQNGTTYLDIRWPRGVTETWSVHPLSSLVRLEWVSSNNSTTGYAYGSNAPISERRGMDTVQGHGTLPYTSTGWTRDTVKKEEHSGFQPSLYQRCPTTTWCLTHFQKTSTVCDCGQDRPATSIEYYITRVSSRDRRDTQWHWCSCLVQDHGTCYAGNSHIKPLLQIIDDDHRFRGYVGAEASFYPYETTDHSDPRRQDMLGVFRFAEVG
;
A
#
# COMPACT_ATOMS: atom_id res chain seq x y z
N MET A 1 23.05 -55.34 10.54
CA MET A 1 22.19 -55.97 11.57
C MET A 1 21.16 -54.95 12.06
N LYS A 2 19.88 -55.36 12.01
CA LYS A 2 18.67 -54.85 12.71
C LYS A 2 18.13 -53.44 12.42
N GLN A 3 17.26 -53.40 11.41
CA GLN A 3 16.03 -52.59 11.36
C GLN A 3 15.10 -52.87 12.56
N LYS A 4 14.34 -51.85 13.01
CA LYS A 4 13.07 -52.05 13.71
C LYS A 4 12.00 -51.10 13.17
N SER A 5 11.03 -51.71 12.50
CA SER A 5 9.72 -51.21 12.08
C SER A 5 8.74 -51.16 13.27
N GLY A 6 7.96 -50.09 13.37
CA GLY A 6 6.83 -49.96 14.30
C GLY A 6 5.51 -49.78 13.52
N ALA A 7 4.52 -50.62 13.85
CA ALA A 7 3.37 -50.96 13.03
C ALA A 7 2.17 -50.00 13.11
N ARG A 8 1.41 -49.92 12.01
CA ARG A 8 0.03 -49.40 11.94
C ARG A 8 -0.94 -50.45 12.49
N ARG A 9 -2.04 -50.02 13.11
CA ARG A 9 -3.29 -50.78 13.19
C ARG A 9 -4.50 -49.89 12.89
N PRO A 10 -5.49 -50.40 12.13
CA PRO A 10 -6.75 -49.71 11.84
C PRO A 10 -7.80 -50.04 12.92
N PHE A 11 -8.79 -49.16 13.09
CA PHE A 11 -10.03 -49.48 13.82
C PHE A 11 -11.26 -49.27 12.93
N PRO A 12 -12.29 -50.13 13.08
CA PRO A 12 -13.42 -50.21 12.15
C PRO A 12 -14.62 -49.35 12.60
N LEU A 13 -15.44 -49.00 11.61
CA LEU A 13 -16.82 -48.54 11.78
C LEU A 13 -17.72 -49.65 12.35
N PRO A 14 -18.82 -49.28 13.03
CA PRO A 14 -20.06 -50.01 12.84
C PRO A 14 -21.24 -49.13 12.45
N LEU A 15 -21.99 -49.70 11.51
CA LEU A 15 -23.28 -49.33 10.96
C LEU A 15 -24.40 -49.93 11.84
N ARG A 16 -25.35 -49.13 12.34
CA ARG A 16 -26.70 -49.54 12.81
C ARG A 16 -27.58 -48.29 12.90
N LEU A 17 -28.91 -48.29 12.84
CA LEU A 17 -29.99 -49.09 12.24
C LEU A 17 -31.25 -48.27 12.62
N LEU A 18 -32.22 -48.12 11.71
CA LEU A 18 -33.51 -47.44 11.96
C LEU A 18 -34.25 -48.00 13.20
N TYR A 19 -34.97 -47.12 13.92
CA TYR A 19 -36.31 -47.45 14.46
C TYR A 19 -37.22 -46.21 14.53
N LEU A 20 -38.44 -46.45 14.03
CA LEU A 20 -39.67 -45.66 14.03
C LEU A 20 -40.26 -45.54 15.45
N LEU A 21 -40.88 -44.41 15.83
CA LEU A 21 -42.21 -44.41 16.49
C LEU A 21 -42.79 -43.01 16.75
N CYS A 22 -44.11 -42.96 16.58
CA CYS A 22 -45.04 -41.84 16.58
C CYS A 22 -45.12 -41.02 17.88
N LEU A 23 -45.47 -39.74 17.75
CA LEU A 23 -46.46 -39.07 18.60
C LEU A 23 -46.94 -37.77 17.94
N LEU A 24 -48.19 -37.81 17.46
CA LEU A 24 -49.00 -36.66 17.03
C LEU A 24 -49.67 -36.05 18.27
N PRO A 25 -49.52 -34.74 18.52
CA PRO A 25 -50.57 -33.97 19.16
C PRO A 25 -51.24 -33.05 18.15
N VAL A 26 -52.55 -33.14 18.11
CA VAL A 26 -53.49 -32.23 17.46
C VAL A 26 -53.28 -30.83 18.05
N LEU A 27 -52.74 -29.90 17.27
CA LEU A 27 -52.66 -28.49 17.61
C LEU A 27 -53.70 -27.72 16.78
N ALA A 28 -54.56 -26.98 17.48
CA ALA A 28 -55.66 -26.21 16.93
C ALA A 28 -55.18 -25.18 15.90
N LEU A 29 -55.83 -25.17 14.73
CA LEU A 29 -55.66 -24.16 13.70
C LEU A 29 -56.28 -22.83 14.15
N LEU A 30 -55.45 -21.92 14.62
CA LEU A 30 -55.72 -20.48 14.56
C LEU A 30 -55.18 -19.96 13.22
N PRO A 31 -55.95 -19.19 12.43
CA PRO A 31 -55.42 -18.55 11.24
C PRO A 31 -54.28 -17.61 11.65
N PRO A 32 -53.05 -17.77 11.13
CA PRO A 32 -51.97 -16.86 11.42
C PRO A 32 -52.34 -15.49 10.83
N SER A 33 -52.51 -14.50 11.69
CA SER A 33 -52.53 -13.08 11.30
C SER A 33 -51.21 -12.81 10.57
N THR A 34 -51.22 -12.84 9.25
CA THR A 34 -50.06 -12.56 8.43
C THR A 34 -49.64 -11.11 8.72
N PRO A 35 -48.49 -10.87 9.38
CA PRO A 35 -47.98 -9.52 9.52
C PRO A 35 -47.83 -8.96 8.10
N ALA A 36 -48.42 -7.80 7.85
CA ALA A 36 -48.25 -7.08 6.60
C ALA A 36 -46.74 -6.96 6.36
N ALA A 37 -46.25 -7.63 5.32
CA ALA A 37 -44.86 -7.57 4.92
C ALA A 37 -44.55 -6.12 4.54
N THR A 38 -43.92 -5.39 5.45
CA THR A 38 -43.23 -4.14 5.13
C THR A 38 -42.20 -4.51 4.08
N THR A 39 -42.48 -4.15 2.83
CA THR A 39 -41.49 -4.23 1.76
C THR A 39 -40.27 -3.46 2.24
N PRO A 40 -39.08 -4.10 2.35
CA PRO A 40 -37.89 -3.38 2.73
C PRO A 40 -37.70 -2.25 1.71
N VAL A 41 -37.80 -1.01 2.19
CA VAL A 41 -37.51 0.17 1.40
C VAL A 41 -36.06 0.04 0.97
N ARG A 42 -35.85 -0.39 -0.28
CA ARG A 42 -34.54 -0.46 -0.88
C ARG A 42 -34.06 0.98 -0.98
N ALA A 43 -33.11 1.35 -0.12
CA ALA A 43 -32.46 2.65 -0.18
C ALA A 43 -32.02 2.89 -1.63
N ALA A 44 -32.27 4.10 -2.14
CA ALA A 44 -31.82 4.46 -3.48
C ALA A 44 -30.31 4.19 -3.57
N PRO A 45 -29.81 3.65 -4.70
CA PRO A 45 -28.39 3.38 -4.86
C PRO A 45 -27.58 4.65 -4.58
N SER A 46 -26.56 4.53 -3.72
CA SER A 46 -25.67 5.64 -3.39
C SER A 46 -24.88 6.02 -4.63
N ALA A 47 -24.87 7.30 -5.00
CA ALA A 47 -24.01 7.79 -6.06
C ALA A 47 -22.53 7.49 -5.75
N LEU A 48 -21.73 7.18 -6.77
CA LEU A 48 -20.30 6.93 -6.63
C LEU A 48 -19.51 8.25 -6.52
N PRO A 49 -18.42 8.31 -5.73
CA PRO A 49 -17.57 9.50 -5.66
C PRO A 49 -16.99 9.85 -7.04
N GLY A 50 -17.50 10.92 -7.64
CA GLY A 50 -17.16 11.33 -9.01
C GLY A 50 -17.40 10.25 -10.07
N GLY A 51 -18.36 9.35 -9.85
CA GLY A 51 -18.71 8.28 -10.79
C GLY A 51 -17.69 7.14 -10.88
N LYS A 52 -16.74 7.03 -9.94
CA LYS A 52 -15.68 6.01 -9.99
C LYS A 52 -15.87 4.95 -8.90
N THR A 53 -15.47 3.72 -9.21
CA THR A 53 -15.63 2.57 -8.31
C THR A 53 -14.35 2.19 -7.58
N THR A 54 -13.17 2.43 -8.16
CA THR A 54 -11.89 1.94 -7.63
C THR A 54 -10.96 3.10 -7.36
N PHE A 55 -10.40 3.16 -6.15
CA PHE A 55 -9.45 4.21 -5.75
C PHE A 55 -8.17 3.60 -5.22
N VAL A 56 -7.01 4.11 -5.62
CA VAL A 56 -5.75 3.88 -4.91
C VAL A 56 -5.58 4.95 -3.84
N VAL A 57 -5.16 4.55 -2.65
CA VAL A 57 -5.21 5.38 -1.45
C VAL A 57 -3.96 5.17 -0.60
N ALA A 58 -3.37 6.26 -0.14
CA ALA A 58 -2.43 6.27 0.98
C ALA A 58 -2.92 7.22 2.06
N THR A 59 -2.90 6.78 3.32
CA THR A 59 -3.20 7.63 4.48
C THR A 59 -2.20 7.37 5.60
N ALA A 60 -2.02 8.34 6.47
CA ALA A 60 -1.16 8.20 7.63
C ALA A 60 -1.73 8.91 8.86
N LYS A 61 -1.36 8.41 10.03
CA LYS A 61 -1.43 9.15 11.30
C LYS A 61 0.00 9.53 11.66
N LEU A 62 0.30 10.81 11.53
CA LEU A 62 1.60 11.39 11.82
C LEU A 62 1.46 12.49 12.87
N HIS A 63 2.35 12.52 13.84
CA HIS A 63 2.49 13.62 14.79
C HIS A 63 3.96 13.83 15.20
N ASN A 64 4.27 15.04 15.65
CA ASN A 64 5.58 15.38 16.17
C ASN A 64 5.86 14.66 17.50
N GLY A 65 7.14 14.66 17.88
CA GLY A 65 7.60 14.20 19.19
C GLY A 65 8.15 12.78 19.19
N THR A 66 8.44 12.30 20.39
CA THR A 66 9.16 11.06 20.68
C THR A 66 8.25 9.89 21.07
N VAL A 67 6.92 10.06 20.92
CA VAL A 67 5.98 8.95 21.05
C VAL A 67 5.89 8.28 19.68
N TYR A 68 6.38 7.05 19.59
CA TYR A 68 6.55 6.36 18.31
C TYR A 68 5.33 5.49 17.94
N ASP A 69 4.13 6.07 17.87
CA ASP A 69 2.90 5.39 17.42
C ASP A 69 2.38 5.88 16.05
N ASN A 70 3.24 6.56 15.28
CA ASN A 70 2.98 6.92 13.91
C ASN A 70 2.69 5.68 13.05
N TRP A 71 1.83 5.84 12.04
CA TRP A 71 1.58 4.77 11.07
C TRP A 71 1.23 5.33 9.70
N THR A 72 1.53 4.54 8.68
CA THR A 72 1.16 4.80 7.28
C THR A 72 0.51 3.55 6.70
N GLN A 73 -0.41 3.75 5.75
CA GLN A 73 -1.05 2.68 5.02
C GLN A 73 -1.13 3.01 3.53
N LEU A 74 -1.10 1.97 2.71
CA LEU A 74 -1.26 2.04 1.27
C LEU A 74 -2.20 0.93 0.82
N GLY A 75 -3.12 1.21 -0.09
CA GLY A 75 -4.09 0.22 -0.54
C GLY A 75 -5.08 0.77 -1.52
N TRP A 76 -6.23 0.13 -1.61
CA TRP A 76 -7.30 0.57 -2.48
C TRP A 76 -8.66 0.51 -1.82
N TYR A 77 -9.56 1.39 -2.27
CA TYR A 77 -10.97 1.37 -1.95
C TYR A 77 -11.78 0.89 -3.16
N ARG A 78 -12.86 0.15 -2.89
CA ARG A 78 -13.87 -0.27 -3.86
C ARG A 78 -15.25 0.15 -3.36
N PHE A 79 -15.91 1.02 -4.12
CA PHE A 79 -17.24 1.53 -3.82
C PHE A 79 -18.31 0.72 -4.53
N ASP A 80 -19.36 0.38 -3.81
CA ASP A 80 -20.54 -0.31 -4.32
C ASP A 80 -21.77 0.58 -4.12
N ALA A 81 -22.21 1.19 -5.22
CA ALA A 81 -23.40 2.04 -5.26
C ALA A 81 -24.67 1.31 -4.86
N SER A 82 -24.77 0.00 -5.13
CA SER A 82 -25.99 -0.77 -4.88
C SER A 82 -26.23 -1.03 -3.39
N THR A 83 -25.16 -1.04 -2.59
CA THR A 83 -25.20 -1.29 -1.15
C THR A 83 -24.82 -0.08 -0.31
N GLY A 84 -24.28 0.98 -0.91
CA GLY A 84 -23.73 2.13 -0.18
C GLY A 84 -22.49 1.77 0.65
N GLN A 85 -21.81 0.68 0.29
CA GLN A 85 -20.62 0.19 1.00
C GLN A 85 -19.34 0.55 0.27
N VAL A 86 -18.28 0.71 1.05
CA VAL A 86 -16.91 0.80 0.57
C VAL A 86 -16.08 -0.30 1.22
N ARG A 87 -15.30 -1.00 0.42
CA ARG A 87 -14.32 -1.99 0.89
C ARG A 87 -12.93 -1.43 0.73
N ALA A 88 -12.10 -1.58 1.75
CA ALA A 88 -10.68 -1.25 1.71
C ALA A 88 -9.84 -2.51 1.86
N GLU A 89 -8.76 -2.59 1.09
CA GLU A 89 -7.67 -3.55 1.29
C GLU A 89 -6.37 -2.75 1.39
N THR A 90 -5.74 -2.77 2.58
CA THR A 90 -4.63 -1.88 2.89
C THR A 90 -3.47 -2.62 3.55
N PHE A 91 -2.26 -2.34 3.11
CA PHE A 91 -1.02 -2.66 3.82
C PHE A 91 -0.77 -1.56 4.85
N VAL A 92 -0.46 -1.93 6.09
CA VAL A 92 -0.34 -0.99 7.21
C VAL A 92 1.01 -1.20 7.88
N TRP A 93 1.73 -0.11 8.11
CA TRP A 93 3.01 -0.12 8.80
C TRP A 93 2.99 0.84 9.97
N ARG A 94 3.39 0.36 11.14
CA ARG A 94 3.29 1.09 12.41
C ARG A 94 4.66 1.18 13.05
N GLN A 95 5.01 2.38 13.49
CA GLN A 95 6.26 2.64 14.19
C GLN A 95 6.34 1.91 15.54
N ASN A 96 5.23 1.52 16.15
CA ASN A 96 5.21 0.72 17.38
C ASN A 96 5.05 -0.79 17.16
N ALA A 97 5.09 -1.28 15.91
CA ALA A 97 5.02 -2.72 15.67
C ALA A 97 6.30 -3.43 16.15
N PRO A 98 6.23 -4.71 16.58
CA PRO A 98 7.40 -5.51 16.92
C PRO A 98 8.49 -5.46 15.82
N ALA A 99 9.76 -5.42 16.24
CA ALA A 99 10.90 -5.22 15.33
C ALA A 99 11.00 -6.29 14.22
N ASP A 100 10.65 -7.54 14.55
CA ASP A 100 10.61 -8.66 13.61
C ASP A 100 9.55 -8.48 12.50
N GLN A 101 8.48 -7.73 12.78
CA GLN A 101 7.42 -7.39 11.81
C GLN A 101 7.79 -6.21 10.91
N LEU A 102 8.86 -5.48 11.23
CA LEU A 102 9.30 -4.28 10.52
C LEU A 102 10.50 -4.53 9.59
N ARG A 103 10.94 -5.79 9.50
CA ARG A 103 12.03 -6.19 8.63
C ARG A 103 11.61 -6.02 7.18
N ARG A 104 12.28 -5.12 6.47
CA ARG A 104 12.19 -5.00 5.02
C ARG A 104 12.37 -6.36 4.34
N GLU A 105 11.67 -6.54 3.23
CA GLU A 105 11.65 -7.80 2.50
C GLU A 105 12.04 -7.59 1.03
N ARG A 106 12.33 -8.69 0.33
CA ARG A 106 12.73 -8.62 -1.07
C ARG A 106 11.51 -8.39 -1.95
N ALA A 107 11.60 -7.45 -2.88
CA ALA A 107 10.60 -7.22 -3.91
C ALA A 107 10.61 -8.30 -5.01
N GLY A 108 11.49 -9.30 -4.92
CA GLY A 108 11.62 -10.37 -5.91
C GLY A 108 12.32 -9.95 -7.20
N THR A 109 13.03 -8.81 -7.21
CA THR A 109 13.70 -8.26 -8.39
C THR A 109 15.18 -8.05 -8.12
N LEU A 110 16.02 -8.58 -9.01
CA LEU A 110 17.42 -8.21 -9.16
C LEU A 110 17.57 -7.52 -10.52
N PRO A 111 18.04 -6.26 -10.58
CA PRO A 111 18.28 -5.59 -11.86
C PRO A 111 19.28 -6.35 -12.74
N ASP A 112 19.13 -6.18 -14.05
CA ASP A 112 20.04 -6.79 -15.02
C ASP A 112 21.42 -6.16 -14.96
N ALA A 113 22.45 -6.91 -15.33
CA ALA A 113 23.82 -6.38 -15.47
C ALA A 113 23.97 -5.29 -16.55
N LYS A 114 22.97 -5.12 -17.43
CA LYS A 114 22.96 -4.06 -18.45
C LYS A 114 22.44 -2.70 -17.94
N CYS A 115 21.77 -2.69 -16.79
CA CYS A 115 21.20 -1.49 -16.15
C CYS A 115 21.72 -1.30 -14.71
N SER A 116 22.69 -2.13 -14.27
CA SER A 116 23.26 -2.13 -12.92
C SER A 116 24.64 -2.80 -12.90
N GLY A 117 25.46 -2.45 -11.92
CA GLY A 117 26.77 -3.05 -11.66
C GLY A 117 27.92 -2.55 -12.54
N GLY A 118 27.64 -1.71 -13.55
CA GLY A 118 28.65 -1.00 -14.33
C GLY A 118 29.02 0.37 -13.75
N VAL A 119 30.08 0.98 -14.30
CA VAL A 119 30.51 2.35 -13.94
C VAL A 119 29.40 3.34 -14.27
N GLY A 120 29.03 4.18 -13.30
CA GLY A 120 27.95 5.17 -13.46
C GLY A 120 26.55 4.55 -13.52
N GLN A 121 26.40 3.30 -13.10
CA GLN A 121 25.12 2.62 -12.92
C GLN A 121 24.88 2.37 -11.43
N VAL A 122 23.63 2.10 -11.08
CA VAL A 122 23.28 1.65 -9.73
C VAL A 122 23.96 0.33 -9.42
N THR A 123 24.20 0.05 -8.15
CA THR A 123 24.73 -1.23 -7.71
C THR A 123 23.74 -2.36 -8.02
N ARG A 124 24.24 -3.57 -8.25
CA ARG A 124 23.35 -4.70 -8.58
C ARG A 124 22.83 -5.36 -7.30
N CYS A 125 21.72 -4.85 -6.78
CA CYS A 125 21.14 -5.30 -5.52
C CYS A 125 19.74 -5.92 -5.67
N GLN A 126 19.42 -6.89 -4.80
CA GLN A 126 18.02 -7.32 -4.63
C GLN A 126 17.21 -6.12 -4.15
N VAL A 127 16.21 -5.72 -4.94
CA VAL A 127 15.38 -4.56 -4.61
C VAL A 127 14.54 -4.90 -3.37
N MET A 128 14.53 -3.99 -2.41
CA MET A 128 13.82 -4.15 -1.15
C MET A 128 12.46 -3.43 -1.18
N THR A 129 11.53 -3.89 -0.36
CA THR A 129 10.22 -3.28 -0.13
C THR A 129 9.82 -3.41 1.34
N ALA A 130 8.74 -2.72 1.71
CA ALA A 130 8.21 -2.75 3.07
C ALA A 130 7.67 -4.15 3.41
N PRO A 131 7.75 -4.59 4.69
CA PRO A 131 7.23 -5.88 5.13
C PRO A 131 5.75 -6.01 4.76
N GLY A 132 5.30 -7.18 4.32
CA GLY A 132 3.88 -7.32 3.97
C GLY A 132 3.52 -6.99 2.53
N TYR A 133 4.39 -6.27 1.82
CA TYR A 133 4.01 -5.67 0.55
C TYR A 133 4.27 -6.54 -0.67
N SER A 134 5.23 -7.47 -0.59
CA SER A 134 5.59 -8.37 -1.67
C SER A 134 4.65 -9.58 -1.74
N ALA A 135 4.40 -10.04 -2.96
CA ALA A 135 3.62 -11.26 -3.19
C ALA A 135 4.40 -12.55 -2.90
N GLN A 136 5.73 -12.48 -2.74
CA GLN A 136 6.62 -13.64 -2.62
C GLN A 136 7.00 -13.98 -1.18
N SER A 137 6.98 -13.03 -0.23
CA SER A 137 7.51 -13.29 1.11
C SER A 137 6.60 -12.96 2.29
N SER A 138 5.42 -12.37 2.09
CA SER A 138 4.60 -12.04 3.26
C SER A 138 3.53 -13.09 3.60
N PRO A 139 3.55 -13.64 4.83
CA PRO A 139 2.42 -14.39 5.38
C PRO A 139 1.25 -13.47 5.79
N GLN A 140 1.41 -12.14 5.75
CA GLN A 140 0.39 -11.20 6.21
C GLN A 140 -0.45 -10.70 5.03
N PRO A 141 -1.74 -11.09 4.94
CA PRO A 141 -2.63 -10.53 3.94
C PRO A 141 -2.88 -9.04 4.22
N PRO A 142 -3.25 -8.25 3.20
CA PRO A 142 -3.68 -6.87 3.42
C PRO A 142 -4.85 -6.83 4.40
N VAL A 143 -4.89 -5.79 5.24
CA VAL A 143 -5.99 -5.55 6.17
C VAL A 143 -7.24 -5.21 5.36
N GLN A 144 -8.28 -6.03 5.52
CA GLN A 144 -9.57 -5.81 4.87
C GLN A 144 -10.55 -5.13 5.82
N ARG A 145 -11.25 -4.11 5.32
CA ARG A 145 -12.31 -3.39 6.04
C ARG A 145 -13.49 -3.14 5.12
N THR A 146 -14.69 -3.22 5.66
CA THR A 146 -15.92 -2.79 4.96
C THR A 146 -16.59 -1.72 5.80
N GLY A 147 -16.89 -0.59 5.18
CA GLY A 147 -17.56 0.55 5.78
C GLY A 147 -18.76 1.00 4.95
N GLY A 148 -19.50 1.97 5.46
CA GLY A 148 -20.51 2.70 4.70
C GLY A 148 -19.93 4.01 4.18
N TYR A 149 -20.48 4.52 3.08
CA TYR A 149 -20.11 5.85 2.58
C TYR A 149 -21.34 6.67 2.19
N GLY A 150 -21.17 7.99 2.18
CA GLY A 150 -22.16 8.94 1.71
C GLY A 150 -21.49 10.10 0.97
N LEU A 151 -22.23 10.70 0.06
CA LEU A 151 -21.82 11.94 -0.61
C LEU A 151 -22.70 13.08 -0.09
N ARG A 152 -22.09 14.23 0.17
CA ARG A 152 -22.80 15.48 0.47
C ARG A 152 -22.24 16.60 -0.37
N SER A 153 -23.08 17.56 -0.74
CA SER A 153 -22.65 18.78 -1.42
C SER A 153 -22.69 19.94 -0.45
N GLN A 154 -21.63 20.74 -0.43
CA GLN A 154 -21.55 21.96 0.36
C GLN A 154 -20.82 23.03 -0.46
N ASN A 155 -21.48 24.16 -0.69
CA ASN A 155 -20.94 25.29 -1.46
C ASN A 155 -20.41 24.89 -2.86
N GLY A 156 -21.09 23.97 -3.54
CA GLY A 156 -20.68 23.47 -4.86
C GLY A 156 -19.58 22.41 -4.83
N THR A 157 -18.97 22.14 -3.67
CA THR A 157 -17.98 21.07 -3.50
C THR A 157 -18.66 19.79 -3.04
N THR A 158 -18.36 18.68 -3.71
CA THR A 158 -18.79 17.35 -3.25
C THR A 158 -17.79 16.82 -2.22
N TYR A 159 -18.32 16.33 -1.10
CA TYR A 159 -17.56 15.65 -0.07
C TYR A 159 -17.98 14.20 0.02
N LEU A 160 -17.00 13.32 0.14
CA LEU A 160 -17.15 11.91 0.42
C LEU A 160 -16.88 11.69 1.92
N ASP A 161 -17.90 11.20 2.62
CA ASP A 161 -17.79 10.79 4.01
C ASP A 161 -17.81 9.26 4.08
N ILE A 162 -16.79 8.68 4.71
CA ILE A 162 -16.67 7.24 4.94
C ILE A 162 -16.74 6.95 6.43
N ARG A 163 -17.51 5.92 6.78
CA ARG A 163 -17.61 5.38 8.15
C ARG A 163 -17.13 3.94 8.14
N TRP A 164 -15.98 3.72 8.76
CA TRP A 164 -15.40 2.40 8.98
C TRP A 164 -15.90 1.81 10.32
N PRO A 165 -15.70 0.49 10.54
CA PRO A 165 -15.97 -0.14 11.82
C PRO A 165 -15.25 0.55 12.99
N ARG A 166 -15.77 0.39 14.20
CA ARG A 166 -15.24 0.99 15.44
C ARG A 166 -15.27 2.52 15.46
N GLY A 167 -16.17 3.14 14.68
CA GLY A 167 -16.41 4.57 14.69
C GLY A 167 -15.34 5.41 13.99
N VAL A 168 -14.43 4.78 13.22
CA VAL A 168 -13.43 5.54 12.45
C VAL A 168 -14.11 6.23 11.27
N THR A 169 -13.80 7.51 11.08
CA THR A 169 -14.36 8.33 10.00
C THR A 169 -13.28 8.90 9.11
N GLU A 170 -13.61 9.12 7.84
CA GLU A 170 -12.79 9.86 6.88
C GLU A 170 -13.68 10.79 6.07
N THR A 171 -13.23 12.01 5.83
CA THR A 171 -13.86 12.96 4.91
C THR A 171 -12.84 13.38 3.86
N TRP A 172 -13.27 13.33 2.61
CA TRP A 172 -12.50 13.72 1.44
C TRP A 172 -13.30 14.72 0.62
N SER A 173 -12.64 15.71 0.03
CA SER A 173 -13.22 16.52 -1.04
C SER A 173 -13.02 15.80 -2.37
N VAL A 174 -14.07 15.75 -3.19
CA VAL A 174 -14.11 15.02 -4.46
C VAL A 174 -13.90 16.01 -5.59
N HIS A 175 -12.82 15.81 -6.36
CA HIS A 175 -12.45 16.64 -7.50
C HIS A 175 -12.47 15.79 -8.77
N PRO A 176 -13.60 15.79 -9.52
CA PRO A 176 -13.68 15.09 -10.80
C PRO A 176 -12.73 15.72 -11.83
N LEU A 177 -12.01 14.87 -12.54
CA LEU A 177 -11.24 15.18 -13.75
C LEU A 177 -11.86 14.38 -14.91
N SER A 178 -11.43 14.63 -16.15
CA SER A 178 -12.04 14.02 -17.35
C SER A 178 -12.11 12.48 -17.30
N SER A 179 -11.00 11.81 -16.98
CA SER A 179 -10.88 10.35 -16.92
C SER A 179 -10.57 9.80 -15.52
N LEU A 180 -10.48 10.67 -14.50
CA LEU A 180 -9.97 10.34 -13.17
C LEU A 180 -10.73 11.16 -12.11
N VAL A 181 -10.71 10.73 -10.86
CA VAL A 181 -11.16 11.55 -9.72
C VAL A 181 -10.00 11.69 -8.75
N ARG A 182 -9.73 12.91 -8.28
CA ARG A 182 -8.82 13.16 -7.18
C ARG A 182 -9.62 13.33 -5.90
N LEU A 183 -9.24 12.58 -4.86
CA LEU A 183 -9.73 12.80 -3.51
C LEU A 183 -8.67 13.59 -2.73
N GLU A 184 -9.08 14.73 -2.21
CA GLU A 184 -8.23 15.58 -1.40
C GLU A 184 -8.66 15.51 0.06
N TRP A 185 -7.70 15.18 0.92
CA TRP A 185 -7.92 14.90 2.33
C TRP A 185 -8.52 16.11 3.06
N VAL A 186 -9.57 15.89 3.85
CA VAL A 186 -10.18 16.93 4.69
C VAL A 186 -9.97 16.63 6.16
N SER A 187 -10.45 15.48 6.64
CA SER A 187 -10.36 15.12 8.06
C SER A 187 -10.59 13.63 8.33
N SER A 188 -10.17 13.20 9.52
CA SER A 188 -10.46 11.89 10.09
C SER A 188 -10.25 11.95 11.60
N ASN A 189 -10.91 11.07 12.35
CA ASN A 189 -10.62 10.88 13.78
C ASN A 189 -9.47 9.89 14.05
N ASN A 190 -8.86 9.30 13.02
CA ASN A 190 -7.82 8.28 13.17
C ASN A 190 -6.56 8.53 12.32
N SER A 191 -6.65 9.34 11.26
CA SER A 191 -5.53 9.70 10.38
C SER A 191 -5.44 11.22 10.25
N THR A 192 -4.26 11.71 9.88
CA THR A 192 -3.98 13.15 9.79
C THR A 192 -3.80 13.64 8.36
N THR A 193 -3.51 12.75 7.41
CA THR A 193 -3.24 13.09 6.02
C THR A 193 -3.53 11.93 5.07
N GLY A 194 -3.78 12.24 3.80
CA GLY A 194 -3.93 11.22 2.76
C GLY A 194 -3.91 11.74 1.33
N TYR A 195 -3.68 10.83 0.39
CA TYR A 195 -3.77 11.05 -1.06
C TYR A 195 -4.56 9.91 -1.67
N ALA A 196 -5.52 10.22 -2.54
CA ALA A 196 -6.28 9.20 -3.23
C ALA A 196 -6.73 9.62 -4.63
N TYR A 197 -6.76 8.65 -5.54
CA TYR A 197 -7.14 8.83 -6.93
C TYR A 197 -8.00 7.66 -7.39
N GLY A 198 -9.09 7.94 -8.10
CA GLY A 198 -10.08 6.95 -8.50
C GLY A 198 -10.39 6.94 -9.98
N SER A 199 -10.68 5.73 -10.46
CA SER A 199 -11.09 5.42 -11.83
C SER A 199 -11.96 4.16 -11.84
N ASN A 200 -12.34 3.71 -13.02
CA ASN A 200 -13.02 2.45 -13.28
C ASN A 200 -12.06 1.37 -13.81
N ALA A 201 -10.76 1.67 -13.94
CA ALA A 201 -9.75 0.66 -14.29
C ALA A 201 -9.62 -0.38 -13.16
N PRO A 202 -9.71 -1.69 -13.44
CA PRO A 202 -9.67 -2.74 -12.41
C PRO A 202 -8.32 -2.79 -11.71
N ILE A 203 -8.27 -3.05 -10.39
CA ILE A 203 -7.01 -3.04 -9.61
C ILE A 203 -5.91 -3.98 -10.16
N SER A 204 -6.33 -5.03 -10.87
CA SER A 204 -5.45 -6.00 -11.53
C SER A 204 -4.70 -5.43 -12.73
N GLU A 205 -5.20 -4.32 -13.29
CA GLU A 205 -4.57 -3.63 -14.41
C GLU A 205 -3.36 -2.83 -13.95
N ARG A 206 -2.26 -2.96 -14.70
CA ARG A 206 -0.98 -2.31 -14.47
C ARG A 206 -0.39 -1.82 -15.80
N ARG A 207 0.40 -0.75 -15.79
CA ARG A 207 1.16 -0.22 -16.94
C ARG A 207 2.62 -0.60 -16.88
N GLY A 208 3.17 -1.04 -18.01
CA GLY A 208 4.56 -1.46 -18.14
C GLY A 208 5.55 -0.36 -17.76
N MET A 209 6.76 -0.74 -17.36
CA MET A 209 7.78 0.24 -16.96
C MET A 209 8.28 1.11 -18.12
N ASP A 210 8.08 0.67 -19.36
CA ASP A 210 8.24 1.49 -20.56
C ASP A 210 7.26 2.67 -20.57
N THR A 211 5.99 2.43 -20.24
CA THR A 211 4.98 3.48 -20.09
C THR A 211 5.34 4.42 -18.94
N VAL A 212 5.78 3.87 -17.81
CA VAL A 212 6.19 4.67 -16.65
C VAL A 212 7.39 5.55 -17.02
N GLN A 213 8.45 4.97 -17.59
CA GLN A 213 9.66 5.68 -18.01
C GLN A 213 9.36 6.77 -19.04
N GLY A 214 8.47 6.49 -20.00
CA GLY A 214 8.08 7.43 -21.06
C GLY A 214 7.20 8.59 -20.58
N HIS A 215 6.77 8.59 -19.32
CA HIS A 215 5.92 9.63 -18.78
C HIS A 215 6.71 10.91 -18.47
N GLY A 216 6.07 12.07 -18.68
CA GLY A 216 6.62 13.37 -18.31
C GLY A 216 6.78 13.54 -16.79
N THR A 217 7.36 14.68 -16.39
CA THR A 217 7.54 15.03 -14.98
C THR A 217 6.21 15.05 -14.23
N LEU A 218 6.19 14.38 -13.09
CA LEU A 218 5.05 14.27 -12.19
C LEU A 218 5.28 15.15 -10.96
N PRO A 219 4.36 16.06 -10.62
CA PRO A 219 4.41 16.78 -9.35
C PRO A 219 4.53 15.83 -8.15
N TYR A 220 5.42 16.18 -7.22
CA TYR A 220 5.69 15.38 -6.03
C TYR A 220 5.31 16.16 -4.78
N THR A 221 4.26 15.69 -4.10
CA THR A 221 3.85 16.17 -2.79
C THR A 221 4.00 15.03 -1.77
N SER A 222 4.56 15.32 -0.60
CA SER A 222 4.63 14.38 0.51
C SER A 222 4.20 14.99 1.84
N THR A 223 3.67 14.15 2.72
CA THR A 223 3.60 14.41 4.16
C THR A 223 4.32 13.27 4.86
N GLY A 224 5.41 13.56 5.55
CA GLY A 224 6.28 12.57 6.16
C GLY A 224 6.68 12.93 7.58
N TRP A 225 7.02 11.91 8.36
CA TRP A 225 7.64 11.97 9.66
C TRP A 225 9.08 11.47 9.55
N THR A 226 10.02 12.23 10.09
CA THR A 226 11.43 11.85 10.20
C THR A 226 12.04 12.57 11.39
N ARG A 227 12.74 11.84 12.27
CA ARG A 227 13.42 12.40 13.45
C ARG A 227 12.52 13.35 14.25
N ASP A 228 11.41 12.82 14.73
CA ASP A 228 10.48 13.51 15.65
C ASP A 228 9.68 14.67 15.03
N THR A 229 9.81 14.89 13.71
CA THR A 229 9.20 16.01 13.00
C THR A 229 8.34 15.53 11.83
N VAL A 230 7.12 16.05 11.75
CA VAL A 230 6.22 15.93 10.60
C VAL A 230 6.41 17.15 9.69
N LYS A 231 6.61 16.90 8.40
CA LYS A 231 6.70 17.93 7.37
C LYS A 231 5.78 17.59 6.21
N LYS A 232 5.15 18.63 5.66
CA LYS A 232 4.55 18.60 4.33
C LYS A 232 5.49 19.32 3.38
N GLU A 233 5.79 18.68 2.27
CA GLU A 233 6.78 19.16 1.31
C GLU A 233 6.24 19.05 -0.11
N GLU A 234 6.50 20.08 -0.90
CA GLU A 234 6.35 20.08 -2.35
C GLU A 234 7.77 20.05 -2.93
N HIS A 235 8.03 19.10 -3.83
CA HIS A 235 9.36 18.86 -4.39
C HIS A 235 9.42 19.29 -5.85
N SER A 236 10.62 19.28 -6.43
CA SER A 236 10.88 19.61 -7.85
C SER A 236 10.23 18.64 -8.86
N GLY A 237 9.49 17.63 -8.38
CA GLY A 237 8.79 16.64 -9.18
C GLY A 237 9.59 15.35 -9.40
N PHE A 238 8.87 14.26 -9.58
CA PHE A 238 9.40 12.96 -9.99
C PHE A 238 9.55 12.94 -11.52
N GLN A 239 10.73 12.57 -12.02
CA GLN A 239 11.03 12.51 -13.45
C GLN A 239 11.30 11.06 -13.88
N PRO A 240 10.26 10.30 -14.30
CA PRO A 240 10.42 8.91 -14.73
C PRO A 240 11.41 8.74 -15.88
N SER A 241 11.51 9.74 -16.76
CA SER A 241 12.40 9.72 -17.93
C SER A 241 13.89 9.66 -17.60
N LEU A 242 14.29 10.04 -16.38
CA LEU A 242 15.68 9.91 -15.91
C LEU A 242 16.07 8.46 -15.62
N TYR A 243 15.08 7.59 -15.44
CA TYR A 243 15.32 6.17 -15.20
C TYR A 243 15.61 5.43 -16.50
N GLN A 244 16.48 4.44 -16.41
CA GLN A 244 16.73 3.47 -17.45
C GLN A 244 15.91 2.21 -17.16
N ARG A 245 15.10 1.77 -18.13
CA ARG A 245 14.47 0.45 -18.06
C ARG A 245 15.49 -0.65 -18.30
N CYS A 246 15.46 -1.65 -17.43
CA CYS A 246 16.27 -2.85 -17.60
C CYS A 246 15.78 -3.66 -18.82
N PRO A 247 16.69 -4.13 -19.70
CA PRO A 247 16.32 -4.73 -20.98
C PRO A 247 15.68 -6.10 -20.85
N THR A 248 16.09 -6.90 -19.86
CA THR A 248 15.60 -8.28 -19.63
C THR A 248 14.58 -8.31 -18.50
N THR A 249 14.89 -7.71 -17.36
CA THR A 249 13.98 -7.48 -16.23
C THR A 249 13.12 -6.27 -16.55
N THR A 250 12.25 -6.41 -17.55
CA THR A 250 11.49 -5.29 -18.16
C THR A 250 10.54 -4.57 -17.21
N TRP A 251 10.32 -5.13 -16.03
CA TRP A 251 9.53 -4.55 -14.94
C TRP A 251 10.38 -3.79 -13.91
N CYS A 252 11.64 -3.50 -14.22
CA CYS A 252 12.57 -2.75 -13.38
C CYS A 252 13.11 -1.51 -14.10
N LEU A 253 13.18 -0.41 -13.35
CA LEU A 253 13.78 0.87 -13.70
C LEU A 253 14.91 1.17 -12.72
N THR A 254 16.03 1.69 -13.20
CA THR A 254 17.16 2.12 -12.37
C THR A 254 17.59 3.54 -12.71
N HIS A 255 18.02 4.32 -11.73
CA HIS A 255 18.60 5.64 -11.96
C HIS A 255 19.77 5.86 -11.00
N PHE A 256 20.93 6.19 -11.55
CA PHE A 256 22.11 6.57 -10.78
C PHE A 256 22.29 8.08 -10.85
N GLN A 257 21.91 8.77 -9.77
CA GLN A 257 22.13 10.19 -9.65
C GLN A 257 23.56 10.43 -9.17
N LYS A 258 24.46 10.86 -10.06
CA LYS A 258 25.90 10.97 -9.79
C LYS A 258 26.27 11.86 -8.59
N THR A 259 25.49 12.91 -8.34
CA THR A 259 25.77 13.90 -7.29
C THR A 259 24.48 14.29 -6.58
N SER A 260 24.50 14.30 -5.25
CA SER A 260 23.36 14.78 -4.45
C SER A 260 23.82 15.40 -3.15
N THR A 261 23.28 16.56 -2.81
CA THR A 261 23.56 17.25 -1.55
C THR A 261 22.81 16.67 -0.35
N VAL A 262 21.81 15.82 -0.57
CA VAL A 262 21.07 15.16 0.53
C VAL A 262 21.81 13.93 1.07
N CYS A 263 22.84 13.46 0.37
CA CYS A 263 23.70 12.37 0.81
C CYS A 263 24.85 12.89 1.66
N ASP A 264 24.57 13.20 2.92
CA ASP A 264 25.59 13.48 3.93
C ASP A 264 25.87 12.23 4.76
N CYS A 265 27.00 11.57 4.49
CA CYS A 265 27.45 10.39 5.21
C CYS A 265 28.52 10.71 6.27
N GLY A 266 28.72 11.99 6.62
CA GLY A 266 29.74 12.45 7.57
C GLY A 266 30.98 13.06 6.91
N GLN A 267 31.81 13.73 7.74
CA GLN A 267 32.88 14.64 7.30
C GLN A 267 33.96 13.98 6.42
N ASP A 268 34.20 12.68 6.57
CA ASP A 268 35.19 11.93 5.78
C ASP A 268 34.59 11.21 4.56
N ARG A 269 33.29 11.41 4.29
CA ARG A 269 32.54 10.73 3.23
C ARG A 269 31.86 11.79 2.35
N PRO A 270 32.58 12.41 1.40
CA PRO A 270 32.07 13.53 0.61
C PRO A 270 30.75 13.16 -0.08
N ALA A 271 29.86 14.13 -0.21
CA ALA A 271 28.50 13.93 -0.72
C ALA A 271 28.49 13.08 -2.01
N THR A 272 27.81 11.95 -1.95
CA THR A 272 27.86 10.93 -3.01
C THR A 272 26.58 10.84 -3.82
N SER A 273 26.61 9.96 -4.82
CA SER A 273 25.48 9.58 -5.63
C SER A 273 24.33 8.94 -4.86
N ILE A 274 23.11 9.06 -5.41
CA ILE A 274 21.95 8.26 -4.97
C ILE A 274 21.70 7.16 -5.98
N GLU A 275 21.41 5.97 -5.46
CA GLU A 275 20.98 4.83 -6.26
C GLU A 275 19.48 4.64 -6.14
N TYR A 276 18.75 4.75 -7.26
CA TYR A 276 17.30 4.55 -7.29
C TYR A 276 16.92 3.30 -8.07
N TYR A 277 15.93 2.60 -7.54
CA TYR A 277 15.30 1.43 -8.14
C TYR A 277 13.79 1.63 -8.10
N ILE A 278 13.09 1.31 -9.19
CA ILE A 278 11.64 1.11 -9.19
C ILE A 278 11.36 -0.25 -9.81
N THR A 279 10.56 -1.07 -9.15
CA THR A 279 10.22 -2.40 -9.68
C THR A 279 8.79 -2.80 -9.39
N ARG A 280 8.23 -3.63 -10.25
CA ARG A 280 6.98 -4.35 -10.01
C ARG A 280 7.15 -5.31 -8.82
N VAL A 281 6.20 -5.25 -7.90
CA VAL A 281 6.16 -6.10 -6.71
C VAL A 281 5.18 -7.26 -6.85
N SER A 282 4.13 -7.09 -7.67
CA SER A 282 3.09 -8.08 -7.90
C SER A 282 2.75 -8.18 -9.39
N SER A 283 2.52 -9.40 -9.88
CA SER A 283 2.00 -9.64 -11.23
C SER A 283 0.48 -9.65 -11.30
N ARG A 284 -0.21 -9.55 -10.15
CA ARG A 284 -1.68 -9.68 -10.04
C ARG A 284 -2.41 -8.35 -9.92
N ASP A 285 -1.66 -7.29 -9.68
CA ASP A 285 -2.17 -5.96 -9.36
C ASP A 285 -1.13 -4.89 -9.75
N ARG A 286 -1.44 -3.64 -9.42
CA ARG A 286 -0.65 -2.46 -9.78
C ARG A 286 0.37 -2.01 -8.73
N ARG A 287 0.84 -2.92 -7.88
CA ARG A 287 1.89 -2.65 -6.89
C ARG A 287 3.27 -2.61 -7.53
N ASP A 288 3.93 -1.48 -7.33
CA ASP A 288 5.34 -1.26 -7.56
C ASP A 288 6.01 -0.85 -6.24
N THR A 289 7.34 -0.77 -6.20
CA THR A 289 8.06 -0.17 -5.07
C THR A 289 9.19 0.69 -5.60
N GLN A 290 9.47 1.79 -4.93
CA GLN A 290 10.67 2.57 -5.10
C GLN A 290 11.60 2.32 -3.92
N TRP A 291 12.86 2.03 -4.21
CA TRP A 291 13.91 1.85 -3.21
C TRP A 291 15.08 2.74 -3.57
N HIS A 292 15.62 3.47 -2.59
CA HIS A 292 16.85 4.24 -2.83
C HIS A 292 17.67 4.44 -1.57
N TRP A 293 18.95 4.76 -1.78
CA TRP A 293 19.92 5.01 -0.72
C TRP A 293 21.15 5.73 -1.29
N CYS A 294 21.92 6.36 -0.40
CA CYS A 294 23.15 7.06 -0.75
C CYS A 294 24.32 6.10 -0.89
N SER A 295 25.03 6.16 -2.01
CA SER A 295 26.12 5.23 -2.35
C SER A 295 27.23 5.13 -1.28
N CYS A 296 27.52 6.23 -0.56
CA CYS A 296 28.45 6.24 0.58
C CYS A 296 28.08 5.32 1.75
N LEU A 297 26.84 4.85 1.83
CA LEU A 297 26.36 4.02 2.93
C LEU A 297 26.77 2.55 2.81
N VAL A 298 27.36 2.12 1.69
CA VAL A 298 27.72 0.71 1.45
C VAL A 298 29.04 0.29 2.08
N GLN A 299 29.94 1.24 2.36
CA GLN A 299 31.33 0.94 2.76
C GLN A 299 31.45 0.05 4.01
N ASP A 300 30.44 0.05 4.90
CA ASP A 300 30.44 -0.74 6.14
C ASP A 300 29.51 -1.98 6.08
N HIS A 301 28.82 -2.23 4.96
CA HIS A 301 27.68 -3.17 4.88
C HIS A 301 27.72 -4.16 3.70
N GLY A 302 28.86 -4.30 3.02
CA GLY A 302 29.04 -5.25 1.92
C GLY A 302 28.83 -4.62 0.54
N THR A 303 28.13 -5.30 -0.38
CA THR A 303 27.87 -4.78 -1.74
C THR A 303 26.55 -4.00 -1.84
N CYS A 304 25.61 -4.23 -0.93
CA CYS A 304 24.27 -3.63 -0.97
C CYS A 304 23.93 -3.03 0.38
N TYR A 305 23.39 -1.81 0.40
CA TYR A 305 23.14 -1.12 1.66
C TYR A 305 22.12 -1.86 2.54
N ALA A 306 22.59 -2.27 3.72
CA ALA A 306 21.81 -3.04 4.67
C ALA A 306 21.01 -2.19 5.67
N GLY A 307 21.38 -0.92 5.79
CA GLY A 307 20.87 0.03 6.78
C GLY A 307 19.48 0.60 6.47
N ASN A 308 19.22 1.78 7.02
CA ASN A 308 17.96 2.51 6.88
C ASN A 308 17.83 3.19 5.50
N SER A 309 17.64 2.39 4.47
CA SER A 309 17.36 2.84 3.10
C SER A 309 15.93 3.34 2.96
N HIS A 310 15.68 4.25 2.02
CA HIS A 310 14.33 4.73 1.74
C HIS A 310 13.51 3.69 0.97
N ILE A 311 12.47 3.16 1.62
CA ILE A 311 11.58 2.13 1.09
C ILE A 311 10.19 2.73 0.90
N LYS A 312 9.72 2.71 -0.36
CA LYS A 312 8.51 3.40 -0.76
C LYS A 312 7.59 2.48 -1.58
N PRO A 313 6.69 1.71 -0.95
CA PRO A 313 5.60 1.02 -1.65
C PRO A 313 4.75 1.98 -2.50
N LEU A 314 4.36 1.56 -3.70
CA LEU A 314 3.67 2.38 -4.69
C LEU A 314 2.47 1.65 -5.32
N LEU A 315 1.36 2.36 -5.50
CA LEU A 315 0.26 1.93 -6.35
C LEU A 315 0.14 2.85 -7.55
N GLN A 316 0.09 2.28 -8.76
CA GLN A 316 -0.12 3.07 -9.97
C GLN A 316 -1.50 3.73 -9.97
N ILE A 317 -1.54 4.99 -10.37
CA ILE A 317 -2.76 5.70 -10.73
C ILE A 317 -3.00 5.40 -12.22
N ILE A 318 -4.12 4.75 -12.52
CA ILE A 318 -4.55 4.44 -13.90
C ILE A 318 -5.93 5.04 -14.08
N ASP A 319 -6.14 5.82 -15.12
CA ASP A 319 -7.42 6.48 -15.41
C ASP A 319 -8.39 5.58 -16.20
N ASP A 320 -9.59 6.08 -16.48
CA ASP A 320 -10.62 5.39 -17.27
C ASP A 320 -10.20 5.16 -18.74
N ASP A 321 -9.26 5.96 -19.24
CA ASP A 321 -8.67 5.80 -20.57
C ASP A 321 -7.49 4.82 -20.56
N HIS A 322 -7.32 4.08 -19.46
CA HIS A 322 -6.30 3.05 -19.38
C HIS A 322 -4.88 3.66 -19.54
N ARG A 323 -4.64 4.88 -19.04
CA ARG A 323 -3.32 5.54 -19.07
C ARG A 323 -2.70 5.58 -17.67
N PHE A 324 -1.38 5.47 -17.60
CA PHE A 324 -0.63 5.74 -16.38
C PHE A 324 -0.66 7.25 -16.09
N ARG A 325 -1.01 7.63 -14.86
CA ARG A 325 -1.11 9.03 -14.41
C ARG A 325 -0.20 9.34 -13.23
N GLY A 326 0.64 8.40 -12.84
CA GLY A 326 1.54 8.51 -11.71
C GLY A 326 1.33 7.45 -10.62
N TYR A 327 1.71 7.79 -9.39
CA TYR A 327 1.69 6.92 -8.23
C TYR A 327 1.09 7.62 -7.01
N VAL A 328 0.39 6.82 -6.19
CA VAL A 328 0.22 7.08 -4.77
C VAL A 328 1.15 6.14 -4.01
N GLY A 329 1.81 6.63 -2.98
CA GLY A 329 2.77 5.82 -2.23
C GLY A 329 2.79 6.12 -0.74
N ALA A 330 3.43 5.21 -0.02
CA ALA A 330 3.76 5.35 1.38
C ALA A 330 5.28 5.24 1.53
N GLU A 331 5.87 6.01 2.44
CA GLU A 331 7.21 5.74 2.93
C GLU A 331 7.10 4.90 4.20
N ALA A 332 7.82 3.78 4.21
CA ALA A 332 7.80 2.78 5.28
C ALA A 332 9.24 2.26 5.50
N SER A 333 10.14 3.20 5.73
CA SER A 333 11.57 2.98 5.91
C SER A 333 11.83 2.74 7.39
N PHE A 334 11.92 1.47 7.79
CA PHE A 334 12.21 1.12 9.18
C PHE A 334 13.70 0.87 9.36
N TYR A 335 14.25 1.42 10.43
CA TYR A 335 15.64 1.17 10.79
C TYR A 335 15.86 -0.33 11.03
N PRO A 336 16.95 -0.94 10.54
CA PRO A 336 17.20 -2.35 10.80
C PRO A 336 17.56 -2.57 12.28
N TYR A 337 16.57 -3.03 13.04
CA TYR A 337 16.64 -3.32 14.48
C TYR A 337 17.63 -4.45 14.87
N GLU A 338 18.36 -5.03 13.91
CA GLU A 338 19.36 -6.08 14.16
C GLU A 338 20.74 -5.50 14.56
N THR A 339 20.96 -4.18 14.44
CA THR A 339 22.21 -3.51 14.84
C THR A 339 22.05 -2.85 16.22
N THR A 340 22.99 -3.07 17.14
CA THR A 340 23.01 -2.51 18.51
C THR A 340 23.43 -1.03 18.58
N ASP A 341 23.71 -0.39 17.44
CA ASP A 341 24.48 0.87 17.40
C ASP A 341 23.66 2.15 17.67
N HIS A 342 22.36 2.02 17.96
CA HIS A 342 21.53 3.16 18.36
C HIS A 342 20.72 2.88 19.62
N SER A 343 20.78 3.83 20.56
CA SER A 343 19.99 3.82 21.79
C SER A 343 18.48 3.95 21.55
N ASP A 344 18.08 4.47 20.38
CA ASP A 344 16.69 4.61 19.97
C ASP A 344 16.52 4.40 18.46
N PRO A 345 16.39 3.13 18.00
CA PRO A 345 16.26 2.82 16.57
C PRO A 345 14.97 3.38 15.94
N ARG A 346 13.92 3.62 16.73
CA ARG A 346 12.62 4.13 16.26
C ARG A 346 12.70 5.56 15.76
N ARG A 347 13.56 6.35 16.39
CA ARG A 347 13.86 7.72 15.98
C ARG A 347 14.38 7.81 14.54
N GLN A 348 14.99 6.73 14.05
CA GLN A 348 15.53 6.67 12.69
C GLN A 348 14.49 6.24 11.66
N ASP A 349 13.34 5.70 12.06
CA ASP A 349 12.30 5.34 11.08
C ASP A 349 11.88 6.56 10.24
N MET A 350 11.47 6.32 9.00
CA MET A 350 10.86 7.33 8.15
C MET A 350 9.51 6.79 7.67
N LEU A 351 8.45 7.50 8.02
CA LEU A 351 7.08 7.14 7.67
C LEU A 351 6.43 8.28 6.92
N GLY A 352 5.61 7.99 5.94
CA GLY A 352 4.89 9.05 5.24
C GLY A 352 3.93 8.54 4.20
N VAL A 353 3.25 9.49 3.57
CA VAL A 353 2.44 9.26 2.37
C VAL A 353 2.76 10.34 1.35
N PHE A 354 2.63 9.98 0.09
CA PHE A 354 2.93 10.90 -0.99
C PHE A 354 2.18 10.56 -2.27
N ARG A 355 2.26 11.48 -3.22
CA ARG A 355 1.85 11.29 -4.61
C ARG A 355 2.95 11.75 -5.55
N PHE A 356 3.13 11.00 -6.64
CA PHE A 356 3.75 11.47 -7.87
C PHE A 356 2.65 11.52 -8.91
N ALA A 357 1.93 12.63 -9.05
CA ALA A 357 0.69 12.60 -9.81
C ALA A 357 0.42 13.92 -10.50
N GLU A 358 -0.19 13.83 -11.67
CA GLU A 358 -0.77 14.99 -12.33
C GLU A 358 -1.81 15.65 -11.40
N VAL A 359 -1.77 16.99 -11.33
CA VAL A 359 -2.64 17.74 -10.41
C VAL A 359 -4.08 17.81 -10.96
N GLY A 360 -4.25 17.67 -12.27
CA GLY A 360 -5.54 17.82 -12.95
C GLY A 360 -5.90 19.28 -13.14
#